data_AF-A0A831LZK9-F1
#
_entry.id   AF-A0A831LZK9-F1
#
_cell.length_a   1.000
_cell.length_b   1.000
_cell.length_c   1.000
_cell.angle_alpha   90.00
_cell.angle_beta   90.00
_cell.angle_gamma   90.00
#
_symmetry.space_group_name_H-M   'P 1'
#
loop_
_entity.id
_entity.type
_entity.pdbx_description
1 polymer ?
#
loop_
_entity_poly.entity_id
_entity_poly.type
_entity_poly.pdbx_seq_one_letter_code
_entity_poly.pdbx_strand_id
1 'polypeptide(L)'
;MRSTPFTTTDIIVISMFGSLGIVAGMLGNILHGASMIVPFIGPFVLHTLIPGIVLFSCIATVRKVGTATILCLITGLVAMPLAGAPLFIFSYIAYGLVLDGMILVLGRRMWTRPGIALASVIWGAVALYMLYYVVMRFQGIELPVWVFLASLPINIAFAIPAALYGLSLGRRAQSALMG
;
A
#
# COMPACT_ATOMS: atom_id res chain seq x y z
N MET A 1 -22.84 7.47 4.01
CA MET A 1 -22.19 8.37 3.02
C MET A 1 -22.63 7.91 1.64
N ARG A 2 -23.32 8.75 0.83
CA ARG A 2 -23.58 8.39 -0.57
C ARG A 2 -22.24 8.37 -1.31
N SER A 3 -21.87 7.26 -1.95
CA SER A 3 -20.66 7.19 -2.75
C SER A 3 -20.83 8.12 -3.95
N THR A 4 -20.08 9.22 -3.97
CA THR A 4 -19.97 10.04 -5.18
C THR A 4 -19.31 9.20 -6.27
N PRO A 5 -19.85 9.16 -7.50
CA PRO A 5 -19.23 8.41 -8.58
C PRO A 5 -17.82 8.93 -8.86
N PHE A 6 -16.96 8.04 -9.37
CA PHE A 6 -15.65 8.41 -9.88
C PHE A 6 -15.79 9.30 -11.12
N THR A 7 -15.01 10.37 -11.18
CA THR A 7 -14.86 11.19 -12.38
C THR A 7 -13.73 10.64 -13.24
N THR A 8 -13.65 11.06 -14.50
CA THR A 8 -12.51 10.74 -15.37
C THR A 8 -11.18 11.16 -14.76
N THR A 9 -11.14 12.34 -14.13
CA THR A 9 -9.95 12.85 -13.43
C THR A 9 -9.51 11.92 -12.31
N ASP A 10 -10.45 11.39 -11.52
CA ASP A 10 -10.09 10.46 -10.44
C ASP A 10 -9.45 9.18 -11.00
N ILE A 11 -9.99 8.63 -12.09
CA ILE A 11 -9.45 7.42 -12.73
C ILE A 11 -8.05 7.68 -13.28
N ILE A 12 -7.82 8.84 -13.91
CA ILE A 12 -6.50 9.25 -14.40
C ILE A 12 -5.51 9.34 -13.24
N VAL A 13 -5.89 10.03 -12.14
CA VAL A 13 -5.03 10.19 -10.96
C VAL A 13 -4.68 8.83 -10.34
N ILE A 14 -5.67 7.95 -10.17
CA ILE A 14 -5.45 6.59 -9.66
C ILE A 14 -4.47 5.84 -10.57
N SER A 15 -4.65 5.95 -11.88
CA SER A 15 -3.77 5.29 -12.86
C SER A 15 -2.34 5.83 -12.82
N MET A 16 -2.15 7.14 -12.64
CA MET A 16 -0.83 7.76 -12.48
C MET A 16 -0.12 7.32 -11.19
N PHE A 17 -0.84 7.23 -10.07
CA PHE A 17 -0.27 6.64 -8.85
C PHE A 17 0.02 5.15 -9.03
N GLY A 18 -0.83 4.43 -9.79
CA GLY A 18 -0.61 3.04 -10.15
C GLY A 18 0.69 2.84 -10.94
N SER A 19 0.93 3.66 -11.96
CA SER A 19 2.17 3.60 -12.75
C SER A 19 3.41 3.98 -11.94
N LEU A 20 3.30 4.98 -11.06
CA LEU A 20 4.37 5.33 -10.13
C LEU A 20 4.66 4.17 -9.15
N GLY A 21 3.63 3.45 -8.73
CA GLY A 21 3.74 2.21 -7.96
C GLY A 21 4.48 1.10 -8.72
N ILE A 22 4.28 0.97 -10.03
CA ILE A 22 5.04 0.02 -10.88
C ILE A 22 6.53 0.37 -10.85
N VAL A 23 6.88 1.62 -11.13
CA VAL A 23 8.28 2.08 -11.17
C VAL A 23 8.95 1.88 -9.80
N ALA A 24 8.26 2.26 -8.73
CA ALA A 24 8.74 2.08 -7.37
C ALA A 24 8.92 0.60 -7.00
N GLY A 25 8.00 -0.28 -7.43
CA GLY A 25 8.10 -1.73 -7.20
C GLY A 25 9.28 -2.37 -7.95
N MET A 26 9.52 -1.97 -9.20
CA MET A 26 10.67 -2.44 -9.98
C MET A 26 12.01 -2.02 -9.36
N LEU A 27 12.12 -0.75 -8.98
CA LEU A 27 13.28 -0.24 -8.22
C LEU A 27 13.44 -1.00 -6.90
N GLY A 28 12.33 -1.27 -6.21
CA GLY A 28 12.27 -2.07 -5.00
C GLY A 28 12.90 -3.45 -5.18
N ASN A 29 12.48 -4.19 -6.21
CA ASN A 29 13.02 -5.53 -6.49
C ASN A 29 14.51 -5.51 -6.90
N ILE A 30 14.95 -4.50 -7.66
CA ILE A 30 16.37 -4.33 -8.02
C ILE A 30 17.20 -4.10 -6.75
N LEU A 31 16.75 -3.20 -5.88
CA LEU A 31 17.43 -2.90 -4.62
C LEU A 31 17.40 -4.09 -3.66
N HIS A 32 16.31 -4.87 -3.64
CA HIS A 32 16.21 -6.09 -2.85
C HIS A 32 17.23 -7.14 -3.31
N GLY A 33 17.31 -7.39 -4.62
CA GLY A 33 18.29 -8.30 -5.22
C GLY A 33 19.75 -7.84 -5.05
N ALA A 34 19.99 -6.54 -4.90
CA ALA A 34 21.30 -5.98 -4.60
C ALA A 34 21.63 -5.93 -3.09
N SER A 35 20.62 -6.09 -2.22
CA SER A 35 20.78 -5.93 -0.76
C SER A 35 21.31 -7.20 -0.08
N MET A 36 22.61 -7.46 -0.20
CA MET A 36 23.35 -8.31 0.76
C MET A 36 23.46 -7.66 2.15
N ILE A 37 23.06 -6.38 2.29
CA ILE A 37 23.52 -5.49 3.36
C ILE A 37 22.49 -5.33 4.50
N VAL A 38 21.20 -5.65 4.31
CA VAL A 38 20.20 -5.51 5.38
C VAL A 38 19.12 -6.60 5.34
N PRO A 39 19.45 -7.86 5.69
CA PRO A 39 18.55 -9.01 5.53
C PRO A 39 17.22 -8.91 6.29
N PHE A 40 17.12 -8.00 7.27
CA PHE A 40 15.91 -7.82 8.07
C PHE A 40 15.16 -6.50 7.81
N ILE A 41 15.85 -5.36 7.63
CA ILE A 41 15.17 -4.04 7.46
C ILE A 41 14.91 -3.69 5.99
N GLY A 42 15.77 -4.14 5.07
CA GLY A 42 15.65 -3.86 3.64
C GLY A 42 14.28 -4.23 3.05
N PRO A 43 13.75 -5.44 3.32
CA PRO A 43 12.43 -5.83 2.86
C PRO A 43 11.30 -4.90 3.36
N PHE A 44 11.35 -4.41 4.60
CA PHE A 44 10.32 -3.50 5.13
C PHE A 44 10.35 -2.12 4.48
N VAL A 45 11.53 -1.59 4.17
CA VAL A 45 11.65 -0.30 3.45
C VAL A 45 11.09 -0.43 2.03
N LEU A 46 11.45 -1.52 1.33
CA LEU A 46 11.13 -1.69 -0.08
C LEU A 46 9.67 -2.14 -0.31
N HIS A 47 9.11 -2.94 0.59
CA HIS A 47 7.76 -3.51 0.42
C HIS A 47 6.67 -2.82 1.25
N THR A 48 7.06 -1.95 2.20
CA THR A 48 6.08 -1.27 3.08
C THR A 48 6.22 0.24 3.03
N LEU A 49 7.42 0.78 3.21
CA LEU A 49 7.58 2.24 3.25
C LEU A 49 7.22 2.86 1.88
N ILE A 50 7.90 2.44 0.81
CA ILE A 50 7.70 3.04 -0.52
C ILE A 50 6.28 2.77 -1.06
N PRO A 51 5.75 1.53 -1.08
CA PRO A 51 4.40 1.27 -1.55
C PRO A 51 3.33 1.97 -0.71
N GLY A 52 3.54 2.05 0.61
CA GLY A 52 2.66 2.77 1.52
C GLY A 52 2.56 4.25 1.18
N ILE A 53 3.68 4.92 0.88
CA ILE A 53 3.68 6.34 0.47
C ILE A 53 2.80 6.53 -0.77
N VAL A 54 2.98 5.70 -1.80
CA VAL A 54 2.21 5.80 -3.06
C VAL A 54 0.72 5.57 -2.80
N LEU A 55 0.39 4.51 -2.07
CA LEU A 55 -0.98 4.12 -1.74
C LEU A 55 -1.72 5.20 -0.96
N PHE A 56 -1.14 5.67 0.14
CA PHE A 56 -1.77 6.70 0.97
C PHE A 56 -1.77 8.08 0.31
N SER A 57 -0.82 8.37 -0.58
CA SER A 57 -0.87 9.58 -1.42
C SER A 57 -2.08 9.56 -2.35
N CYS A 58 -2.33 8.44 -3.03
CA CYS A 58 -3.49 8.30 -3.91
C CYS A 58 -4.81 8.43 -3.14
N ILE A 59 -4.94 7.72 -2.01
CA ILE A 59 -6.13 7.79 -1.14
C ILE A 59 -6.38 9.22 -0.64
N ALA A 60 -5.32 9.95 -0.26
CA ALA A 60 -5.42 11.32 0.22
C ALA A 60 -5.70 12.34 -0.89
N THR A 61 -5.36 12.01 -2.15
CA THR A 61 -5.60 12.84 -3.33
C THR A 61 -7.06 12.71 -3.78
N VAL A 62 -7.52 11.48 -4.01
CA VAL A 62 -8.84 11.20 -4.62
C VAL A 62 -9.97 11.26 -3.59
N ARG A 63 -9.71 10.78 -2.36
CA ARG A 63 -10.65 10.82 -1.23
C ARG A 63 -12.02 10.18 -1.49
N LYS A 64 -12.05 9.07 -2.23
CA LYS A 64 -13.28 8.30 -2.50
C LYS A 64 -13.11 6.85 -2.06
N VAL A 65 -14.23 6.23 -1.70
CA VAL A 65 -14.29 4.77 -1.48
C VAL A 65 -14.12 4.08 -2.83
N GLY A 66 -13.30 3.04 -2.88
CA GLY A 66 -12.92 2.33 -4.10
C GLY A 66 -11.54 2.74 -4.60
N THR A 67 -10.99 3.87 -4.12
CA THR A 67 -9.68 4.36 -4.56
C THR A 67 -8.58 3.36 -4.20
N ALA A 68 -8.61 2.80 -2.98
CA ALA A 68 -7.60 1.85 -2.56
C ALA A 68 -7.69 0.55 -3.36
N THR A 69 -8.90 0.02 -3.55
CA THR A 69 -9.14 -1.20 -4.34
C THR A 69 -8.67 -1.04 -5.78
N ILE A 70 -9.08 0.02 -6.48
CA ILE A 70 -8.68 0.23 -7.88
C ILE A 70 -7.16 0.35 -8.00
N LEU A 71 -6.53 1.16 -7.14
CA LEU A 71 -5.08 1.29 -7.16
C LEU A 71 -4.38 -0.05 -6.90
N CYS A 72 -4.80 -0.77 -5.88
CA CYS A 72 -4.21 -2.06 -5.55
C CYS A 72 -4.45 -3.10 -6.65
N LEU A 73 -5.59 -3.06 -7.36
CA LEU A 73 -5.83 -3.92 -8.52
C LEU A 73 -4.85 -3.60 -9.65
N ILE A 74 -4.62 -2.32 -9.97
CA ILE A 74 -3.60 -1.94 -10.96
C ILE A 74 -2.22 -2.45 -10.54
N THR A 75 -1.84 -2.26 -9.27
CA THR A 75 -0.54 -2.73 -8.77
C THR A 75 -0.45 -4.27 -8.79
N GLY A 76 -1.48 -4.98 -8.33
CA GLY A 76 -1.50 -6.44 -8.24
C GLY A 76 -1.61 -7.15 -9.59
N LEU A 77 -2.39 -6.61 -10.54
CA LEU A 77 -2.61 -7.20 -11.86
C LEU A 77 -1.57 -6.80 -12.91
N VAL A 78 -0.91 -5.65 -12.74
CA VAL A 78 0.03 -5.12 -13.73
C VAL A 78 1.46 -5.07 -13.17
N ALA A 79 1.66 -4.36 -12.05
CA ALA A 79 3.01 -4.16 -11.51
C ALA A 79 3.67 -5.47 -11.07
N MET A 80 2.94 -6.26 -10.28
CA MET A 80 3.49 -7.45 -9.64
C MET A 80 3.87 -8.55 -10.64
N PRO A 81 3.06 -8.86 -11.67
CA PRO A 81 3.49 -9.78 -12.73
C PRO A 81 4.73 -9.29 -13.48
N LEU A 82 4.80 -8.00 -13.84
CA LEU A 82 5.97 -7.42 -14.51
C LEU A 82 7.24 -7.47 -13.64
N ALA A 83 7.07 -7.40 -12.32
CA ALA A 83 8.16 -7.51 -11.35
C ALA A 83 8.54 -8.96 -11.00
N GLY A 84 7.92 -9.97 -11.64
CA GLY A 84 8.17 -11.39 -11.39
C GLY A 84 7.54 -11.94 -10.10
N ALA A 85 6.58 -11.22 -9.51
CA ALA A 85 5.97 -11.55 -8.22
C ALA A 85 4.43 -11.69 -8.29
N PRO A 86 3.87 -12.49 -9.22
CA PRO A 86 2.42 -12.51 -9.50
C PRO A 86 1.55 -12.91 -8.31
N LEU A 87 2.07 -13.72 -7.38
CA LEU A 87 1.34 -14.16 -6.17
C LEU A 87 0.97 -13.01 -5.22
N PHE A 88 1.64 -11.85 -5.33
CA PHE A 88 1.27 -10.67 -4.54
C PHE A 88 -0.11 -10.12 -4.89
N ILE A 89 -0.75 -10.55 -6.00
CA ILE A 89 -2.13 -10.16 -6.31
C ILE A 89 -3.09 -10.40 -5.14
N PHE A 90 -2.95 -11.52 -4.41
CA PHE A 90 -3.80 -11.83 -3.26
C PHE A 90 -3.64 -10.78 -2.15
N SER A 91 -2.39 -10.43 -1.86
CA SER A 91 -2.03 -9.37 -0.93
C SER A 91 -2.67 -8.04 -1.33
N TYR A 92 -2.49 -7.59 -2.57
CA TYR A 92 -3.02 -6.32 -3.04
C TYR A 92 -4.56 -6.26 -3.01
N ILE A 93 -5.26 -7.35 -3.34
CA ILE A 93 -6.73 -7.41 -3.20
C ILE A 93 -7.14 -7.17 -1.75
N ALA A 94 -6.50 -7.87 -0.79
CA ALA A 94 -6.78 -7.69 0.62
C ALA A 94 -6.50 -6.26 1.09
N TYR A 95 -5.41 -5.64 0.63
CA TYR A 95 -5.03 -4.29 1.00
C TYR A 95 -6.09 -3.27 0.57
N GLY A 96 -6.51 -3.37 -0.69
CA GLY A 96 -7.50 -2.48 -1.29
C GLY A 96 -8.84 -2.55 -0.56
N LEU A 97 -9.34 -3.78 -0.36
CA LEU A 97 -10.63 -4.01 0.31
C LEU A 97 -10.62 -3.52 1.77
N VAL A 98 -9.57 -3.84 2.52
CA VAL A 98 -9.46 -3.42 3.93
C VAL A 98 -9.36 -1.90 4.05
N LEU A 99 -8.57 -1.25 3.19
CA LEU A 99 -8.44 0.20 3.23
C LEU A 99 -9.72 0.92 2.80
N ASP A 100 -10.42 0.44 1.77
CA ASP A 100 -11.73 1.01 1.41
C ASP A 100 -12.78 0.78 2.51
N GLY A 101 -12.73 -0.37 3.19
CA GLY A 101 -13.50 -0.61 4.41
C GLY A 101 -13.20 0.42 5.50
N MET A 102 -11.92 0.77 5.69
CA MET A 102 -11.51 1.83 6.63
C MET A 102 -11.99 3.21 6.20
N ILE A 103 -11.99 3.52 4.90
CA ILE A 103 -12.56 4.78 4.39
C ILE A 103 -14.06 4.84 4.73
N LEU A 104 -14.79 3.73 4.59
CA LEU A 104 -16.21 3.65 4.95
C LEU A 104 -16.46 3.84 6.45
N VAL A 105 -15.66 3.17 7.30
CA VAL A 105 -15.82 3.22 8.77
C VAL A 105 -15.40 4.57 9.35
N LEU A 106 -14.26 5.11 8.93
CA LEU A 106 -13.72 6.38 9.45
C LEU A 106 -14.36 7.61 8.80
N GLY A 107 -14.88 7.47 7.58
CA GLY A 107 -15.43 8.57 6.79
C GLY A 107 -14.44 9.74 6.69
N ARG A 108 -14.89 10.95 7.02
CA ARG A 108 -14.04 12.16 7.00
C ARG A 108 -12.81 12.06 7.88
N ARG A 109 -12.84 11.25 8.95
CA ARG A 109 -11.70 11.09 9.86
C ARG A 109 -10.53 10.36 9.18
N MET A 110 -10.78 9.59 8.11
CA MET A 110 -9.75 8.88 7.35
C MET A 110 -8.60 9.80 6.92
N TRP A 111 -8.91 11.03 6.49
CA TRP A 111 -7.91 11.98 5.96
C TRP A 111 -7.29 12.89 7.01
N THR A 112 -7.49 12.57 8.29
CA THR A 112 -6.75 13.19 9.40
C THR A 112 -5.49 12.39 9.70
N ARG A 113 -4.50 13.01 10.35
CA ARG A 113 -3.29 12.30 10.81
C ARG A 113 -3.61 11.05 11.65
N PRO A 114 -4.48 11.12 12.69
CA PRO A 114 -4.80 9.92 13.48
C PRO A 114 -5.58 8.87 12.67
N GLY A 115 -6.51 9.28 11.80
CA GLY A 115 -7.28 8.34 10.99
C GLY A 115 -6.41 7.58 9.98
N ILE A 116 -5.50 8.27 9.28
CA ILE A 116 -4.63 7.62 8.32
C ILE A 116 -3.57 6.76 9.02
N ALA A 117 -3.07 7.19 10.19
CA ALA A 117 -2.17 6.38 11.00
C ALA A 117 -2.85 5.08 11.43
N LEU A 118 -4.10 5.13 11.91
CA LEU A 118 -4.86 3.93 12.24
C LEU A 118 -5.06 3.02 11.02
N ALA A 119 -5.43 3.59 9.87
CA ALA A 119 -5.58 2.82 8.63
C ALA A 119 -4.26 2.16 8.20
N SER A 120 -3.13 2.82 8.43
CA SER A 120 -1.80 2.29 8.11
C SER A 120 -1.35 1.17 9.03
N VAL A 121 -1.75 1.19 10.30
CA VAL A 121 -1.51 0.07 11.25
C VAL A 121 -2.21 -1.18 10.74
N ILE A 122 -3.49 -1.05 10.37
CA ILE A 122 -4.29 -2.17 9.86
C ILE A 122 -3.73 -2.66 8.52
N TRP A 123 -3.43 -1.74 7.61
CA TRP A 123 -2.81 -2.11 6.33
C TRP A 123 -1.46 -2.81 6.52
N GLY A 124 -0.59 -2.31 7.40
CA GLY A 124 0.69 -2.94 7.70
C GLY A 124 0.54 -4.34 8.32
N ALA A 125 -0.44 -4.54 9.19
CA ALA A 125 -0.74 -5.85 9.76
C ALA A 125 -1.23 -6.84 8.69
N VAL A 126 -2.19 -6.41 7.86
CA VAL A 126 -2.72 -7.22 6.75
C VAL A 126 -1.64 -7.52 5.72
N ALA A 127 -0.76 -6.56 5.43
CA ALA A 127 0.36 -6.73 4.52
C ALA A 127 1.29 -7.84 4.94
N LEU A 128 1.70 -7.83 6.21
CA LEU A 128 2.56 -8.86 6.73
C LEU A 128 1.84 -10.22 6.83
N TYR A 129 0.56 -10.22 7.24
CA TYR A 129 -0.23 -11.44 7.33
C TYR A 129 -0.37 -12.13 5.97
N MET A 130 -0.75 -11.39 4.93
CA MET A 130 -0.92 -11.92 3.58
C MET A 130 0.42 -12.39 2.99
N LEU A 131 1.50 -11.65 3.22
CA LEU A 131 2.83 -12.11 2.82
C LEU A 131 3.16 -13.46 3.47
N TYR A 132 3.06 -13.54 4.79
CA TYR A 132 3.54 -14.67 5.57
C TYR A 132 2.67 -15.93 5.42
N TYR A 133 1.35 -15.78 5.50
CA TYR A 133 0.41 -16.90 5.53
C TYR A 133 -0.16 -17.27 4.16
N VAL A 134 -0.01 -16.41 3.14
CA VAL A 134 -0.55 -16.65 1.80
C VAL A 134 0.56 -16.73 0.78
N VAL A 135 1.28 -15.63 0.54
CA VAL A 135 2.29 -15.56 -0.54
C VAL A 135 3.43 -16.54 -0.31
N MET A 136 4.06 -16.51 0.87
CA MET A 136 5.20 -17.39 1.19
C MET A 136 4.79 -18.86 1.21
N ARG A 137 3.59 -19.17 1.74
CA ARG A 137 3.02 -20.53 1.70
C ARG A 137 2.85 -21.05 0.28
N PHE A 138 2.32 -20.23 -0.63
CA PHE A 138 2.20 -20.60 -2.05
C PHE A 138 3.56 -20.74 -2.76
N GLN A 139 4.60 -20.08 -2.24
CA GLN A 139 5.98 -20.24 -2.71
C GLN A 139 6.70 -21.44 -2.08
N GLY A 140 6.05 -22.20 -1.19
CA GLY A 140 6.66 -23.31 -0.46
C GLY A 140 7.65 -22.87 0.63
N ILE A 141 7.62 -21.59 1.02
CA ILE A 141 8.48 -21.03 2.06
C ILE A 141 7.72 -21.05 3.38
N GLU A 142 8.26 -21.79 4.36
CA GLU A 142 7.73 -21.81 5.72
C GLU A 142 8.73 -21.19 6.67
N LEU A 143 8.26 -20.17 7.40
CA LEU A 143 9.02 -19.55 8.47
C LEU A 143 8.41 -19.92 9.83
N PRO A 144 9.19 -19.87 10.92
CA PRO A 144 8.65 -20.01 12.27
C PRO A 144 7.82 -18.80 12.69
N VAL A 145 6.71 -19.02 13.42
CA VAL A 145 5.76 -17.96 13.84
C VAL A 145 6.42 -16.77 14.53
N TRP A 146 7.52 -16.98 15.26
CA TRP A 146 8.24 -15.87 15.91
C TRP A 146 8.77 -14.83 14.91
N VAL A 147 9.08 -15.24 13.66
CA VAL A 147 9.51 -14.31 12.60
C VAL A 147 8.37 -13.36 12.25
N PHE A 148 7.14 -13.87 12.13
CA PHE A 148 5.96 -13.04 11.91
C PHE A 148 5.75 -12.08 13.09
N LEU A 149 5.80 -12.58 14.33
CA LEU A 149 5.60 -11.78 15.54
C LEU A 149 6.65 -10.67 15.71
N ALA A 150 7.91 -10.95 15.37
CA ALA A 150 8.99 -9.95 15.39
C ALA A 150 8.86 -8.93 14.25
N SER A 151 8.42 -9.37 13.08
CA SER A 151 8.27 -8.53 11.88
C SER A 151 7.08 -7.58 11.95
N LEU A 152 6.01 -7.97 12.67
CA LEU A 152 4.77 -7.20 12.75
C LEU A 152 4.95 -5.77 13.31
N PRO A 153 5.56 -5.57 14.49
CA PRO A 153 5.75 -4.22 15.03
C PRO A 153 6.67 -3.38 14.13
N ILE A 154 7.68 -4.01 13.51
CA ILE A 154 8.60 -3.34 12.57
C ILE A 154 7.83 -2.86 11.34
N ASN A 155 7.01 -3.74 10.74
CA ASN A 155 6.23 -3.41 9.56
C ASN A 155 5.26 -2.24 9.83
N ILE A 156 4.60 -2.26 10.99
CA ILE A 156 3.71 -1.18 11.42
C ILE A 156 4.49 0.12 11.64
N ALA A 157 5.69 0.05 12.24
CA ALA A 157 6.55 1.22 12.45
C ALA A 157 6.99 1.88 11.14
N PHE A 158 7.10 1.13 10.03
CA PHE A 158 7.33 1.69 8.68
C PHE A 158 6.04 2.16 7.99
N ALA A 159 4.91 1.48 8.22
CA ALA A 159 3.63 1.84 7.62
C ALA A 159 3.12 3.21 8.08
N ILE A 160 3.30 3.56 9.37
CA ILE A 160 2.80 4.83 9.92
C ILE A 160 3.49 6.05 9.27
N PRO A 161 4.84 6.16 9.24
CA PRO A 161 5.53 7.23 8.52
C PRO A 161 5.17 7.28 7.04
N ALA A 162 5.06 6.12 6.37
CA ALA A 162 4.67 6.05 4.97
C ALA A 162 3.30 6.71 4.73
N ALA A 163 2.32 6.38 5.56
CA ALA A 163 0.98 6.92 5.45
C ALA A 163 0.90 8.40 5.79
N LEU A 164 1.64 8.87 6.80
CA LEU A 164 1.68 10.28 7.17
C LEU A 164 2.37 11.13 6.09
N TYR A 165 3.45 10.62 5.51
CA TYR A 165 4.12 11.27 4.39
C TYR A 165 3.24 11.25 3.14
N GLY A 166 2.61 10.11 2.85
CA GLY A 166 1.64 9.97 1.77
C GLY A 166 0.46 10.93 1.91
N LEU A 167 -0.08 11.12 3.12
CA LEU A 167 -1.12 12.12 3.40
C LEU A 167 -0.66 13.53 3.03
N SER A 168 0.58 13.88 3.38
CA SER A 168 1.14 15.20 3.06
C SER A 168 1.29 15.39 1.55
N LEU A 169 1.85 14.41 0.85
CA LEU A 169 2.00 14.44 -0.62
C LEU A 169 0.64 14.49 -1.32
N GLY A 170 -0.30 13.63 -0.92
CA GLY A 170 -1.62 13.57 -1.54
C GLY A 170 -2.43 14.85 -1.35
N ARG A 171 -2.28 15.54 -0.21
CA ARG A 171 -2.87 16.88 -0.02
C ARG A 171 -2.30 17.90 -0.99
N ARG A 172 -0.98 17.89 -1.23
CA ARG A 172 -0.34 18.79 -2.21
C ARG A 172 -0.80 18.48 -3.63
N ALA A 173 -0.85 17.21 -4.00
CA ALA A 173 -1.35 16.76 -5.30
C ALA A 173 -2.81 17.17 -5.51
N GLN A 174 -3.67 17.00 -4.49
CA GLN A 174 -5.07 17.43 -4.55
C GLN A 174 -5.20 18.94 -4.78
N SER A 175 -4.41 19.76 -4.06
CA SER A 175 -4.40 21.20 -4.26
C SER A 175 -3.97 21.59 -5.67
N ALA A 176 -2.98 20.90 -6.24
CA ALA A 176 -2.51 21.15 -7.61
C ALA A 176 -3.53 20.76 -8.70
N LEU A 177 -4.44 19.82 -8.41
CA LEU A 177 -5.52 19.41 -9.33
C LEU A 177 -6.77 20.32 -9.26
N MET A 178 -6.88 21.14 -8.21
CA MET A 178 -8.02 22.05 -7.98
C MET A 178 -7.70 23.52 -8.29
N GLY A 179 -6.42 23.86 -8.45
CA GLY A 179 -5.95 25.16 -8.93
C GLY A 179 -5.90 25.23 -10.44
#